data_AF-A0A526V2Z0-F1
#
_entry.id   AF-A0A526V2Z0-F1
#
_cell.length_a   1.000
_cell.length_b   1.000
_cell.length_c   1.000
_cell.angle_alpha   90.00
_cell.angle_beta   90.00
_cell.angle_gamma   90.00
#
_symmetry.space_group_name_H-M   'P 1'
#
loop_
_entity.id
_entity.type
_entity.pdbx_description
1 polymer ?
#
loop_
_entity_poly.entity_id
_entity_poly.type
_entity_poly.pdbx_seq_one_letter_code
_entity_poly.pdbx_strand_id
1 'polypeptide(L)' 'VTSATTDARFFGLYADTPAIVYGPICRMPHGYDEAVDLDSVRKVTQTIALFIADWCGLEPIEAKP' A
#
# COMPACT_ATOMS: atom_id res chain seq x y z
N VAL A 1 -0.04 -14.60 -8.87
CA VAL A 1 1.12 -15.14 -8.10
C VAL A 1 2.38 -14.49 -8.66
N THR A 2 3.24 -13.93 -7.83
CA THR A 2 4.51 -13.28 -8.22
C THR A 2 5.70 -14.15 -7.84
N SER A 3 6.80 -14.08 -8.60
CA SER A 3 8.09 -14.72 -8.26
C SER A 3 9.03 -13.77 -7.50
N ALA A 4 8.68 -12.50 -7.35
CA ALA A 4 9.46 -11.53 -6.57
C ALA A 4 9.16 -11.67 -5.07
N THR A 5 10.21 -11.67 -4.25
CA THR A 5 10.05 -11.65 -2.79
C THR A 5 9.65 -10.27 -2.29
N THR A 6 9.01 -10.21 -1.13
CA THR A 6 8.65 -8.97 -0.45
C THR A 6 8.93 -9.10 1.04
N ASP A 7 9.03 -7.98 1.73
CA ASP A 7 9.29 -7.96 3.17
C ASP A 7 8.10 -8.47 3.99
N ALA A 8 6.90 -8.53 3.40
CA ALA A 8 5.69 -9.06 4.05
C ALA A 8 5.88 -10.48 4.61
N ARG A 9 6.78 -11.28 4.00
CA ARG A 9 7.11 -12.62 4.50
C ARG A 9 7.61 -12.58 5.95
N PHE A 10 8.36 -11.56 6.34
CA PHE A 10 8.98 -11.52 7.67
C PHE A 10 7.94 -11.28 8.75
N PHE A 11 6.97 -10.41 8.48
CA PHE A 11 5.87 -10.12 9.38
C PHE A 11 4.99 -11.35 9.63
N GLY A 12 4.61 -12.05 8.56
CA GLY A 12 3.76 -13.25 8.67
C GLY A 12 4.48 -14.46 9.25
N LEU A 13 5.73 -14.73 8.84
CA LEU A 13 6.45 -15.95 9.25
C LEU A 13 7.15 -15.81 10.61
N TYR A 14 7.56 -14.61 11.01
CA TYR A 14 8.43 -14.42 12.18
C TYR A 14 7.92 -13.40 13.20
N ALA A 15 6.82 -12.69 12.94
CA ALA A 15 6.31 -11.66 13.85
C ALA A 15 4.80 -11.76 14.14
N ASP A 16 4.15 -12.88 13.81
CA ASP A 16 2.70 -13.12 14.00
C ASP A 16 1.83 -11.92 13.60
N THR A 17 2.23 -11.22 12.52
CA THR A 17 1.61 -9.98 12.09
C THR A 17 1.12 -10.14 10.66
N PRO A 18 -0.20 -10.04 10.41
CA PRO A 18 -0.73 -10.00 9.05
C PRO A 18 -0.12 -8.84 8.27
N ALA A 19 0.36 -9.12 7.06
CA ALA A 19 0.97 -8.11 6.19
C ALA A 19 0.43 -8.23 4.75
N ILE A 20 0.19 -7.07 4.14
CA ILE A 20 -0.36 -6.95 2.78
C ILE A 20 0.66 -6.21 1.92
N VAL A 21 0.91 -6.73 0.71
CA VAL A 21 1.66 -6.01 -0.33
C VAL A 21 0.68 -5.60 -1.42
N TYR A 22 0.36 -4.31 -1.46
CA TYR A 22 -0.60 -3.73 -2.39
C TYR A 22 -0.08 -2.37 -2.87
N GLY A 23 -0.16 -2.12 -4.19
CA GLY A 23 0.47 -0.97 -4.82
C GLY A 23 -0.09 -0.63 -6.19
N PRO A 24 0.38 0.47 -6.80
CA PRO A 24 -0.05 0.93 -8.12
C PRO A 24 0.41 0.01 -9.25
N ILE A 25 -0.15 0.19 -10.43
CA ILE A 25 0.26 -0.52 -11.63
C ILE A 25 1.60 0.06 -12.09
N CYS A 26 2.63 -0.78 -12.12
CA CYS A 26 3.94 -0.44 -12.65
C CYS A 26 4.26 -1.25 -13.91
N ARG A 27 5.20 -0.74 -14.72
CA ARG A 27 5.80 -1.46 -15.85
C ARG A 27 7.30 -1.57 -15.64
N MET A 28 7.85 -2.72 -16.02
CA MET A 28 9.29 -2.99 -16.02
C MET A 28 10.00 -2.63 -14.70
N PRO A 29 9.54 -3.16 -13.54
CA PRO A 29 10.30 -2.99 -12.31
C PRO A 29 11.71 -3.54 -12.52
N HIS A 30 12.73 -2.73 -12.20
CA HIS A 30 14.16 -3.01 -12.44
C HIS A 30 14.59 -3.01 -13.93
N GLY A 31 13.78 -2.44 -14.83
CA GLY A 31 14.11 -2.29 -16.25
C GLY A 31 14.49 -0.85 -16.63
N TYR A 32 15.07 -0.68 -17.83
CA TYR A 32 15.55 0.63 -18.30
C TYR A 32 14.47 1.72 -18.38
N ASP A 33 13.24 1.32 -18.71
CA ASP A 33 12.10 2.22 -18.93
C ASP A 33 11.04 2.09 -17.81
N GLU A 34 11.48 1.77 -16.59
CA GLU A 34 10.63 1.63 -15.41
C GLU A 34 9.68 2.83 -15.27
N ALA A 35 8.38 2.56 -15.10
CA ALA A 35 7.38 3.61 -14.93
C ALA A 35 6.16 3.12 -14.14
N VAL A 36 5.32 4.08 -13.74
CA VAL A 36 4.08 3.85 -12.99
C VAL A 36 2.91 4.58 -13.63
N ASP A 37 1.71 4.00 -13.53
CA ASP A 37 0.47 4.63 -13.97
C ASP A 37 -0.05 5.61 -12.90
N LEU A 38 -0.12 6.90 -13.22
CA LEU A 38 -0.45 7.96 -12.27
C LEU A 38 -1.90 7.90 -11.75
N ASP A 39 -2.84 7.44 -12.56
CA ASP A 39 -4.22 7.26 -12.13
C ASP A 39 -4.35 6.11 -11.13
N SER A 40 -3.58 5.04 -11.32
CA SER A 40 -3.48 3.93 -10.38
C SER A 40 -2.82 4.35 -9.07
N VAL A 41 -1.81 5.23 -9.11
CA VAL A 41 -1.22 5.82 -7.89
C VAL A 41 -2.29 6.57 -7.11
N ARG A 42 -3.02 7.48 -7.77
CA ARG A 42 -4.10 8.25 -7.12
C ARG A 42 -5.14 7.33 -6.47
N LYS A 43 -5.60 6.30 -7.19
CA LYS A 43 -6.58 5.33 -6.68
C LYS A 43 -6.03 4.53 -5.50
N VAL A 44 -4.80 4.03 -5.58
CA VAL A 44 -4.16 3.27 -4.49
C VAL A 44 -3.96 4.15 -3.26
N THR A 45 -3.59 5.42 -3.43
CA THR A 45 -3.54 6.38 -2.31
C THR A 45 -4.89 6.49 -1.61
N GLN A 46 -5.98 6.63 -2.37
CA GLN A 46 -7.34 6.67 -1.80
C GLN A 46 -7.68 5.35 -1.09
N THR A 47 -7.37 4.21 -1.69
CA THR A 47 -7.60 2.89 -1.08
C THR A 47 -6.86 2.76 0.25
N ILE A 48 -5.58 3.12 0.31
CA ILE A 48 -4.79 3.05 1.54
C ILE A 48 -5.35 4.01 2.59
N ALA A 49 -5.71 5.24 2.20
CA ALA A 49 -6.30 6.21 3.12
C ALA A 49 -7.63 5.71 3.71
N LEU A 50 -8.51 5.17 2.88
CA LEU A 50 -9.79 4.60 3.31
C LEU A 50 -9.59 3.34 4.17
N PHE A 51 -8.65 2.46 3.81
CA PHE A 51 -8.31 1.29 4.60
C PHE A 51 -7.82 1.67 5.99
N ILE A 52 -6.92 2.65 6.10
CA ILE A 52 -6.43 3.15 7.40
C ILE A 52 -7.58 3.75 8.21
N ALA A 53 -8.41 4.59 7.58
CA ALA A 53 -9.54 5.22 8.26
C ALA A 53 -10.55 4.20 8.82
N ASP A 54 -10.84 3.14 8.07
CA ASP A 54 -11.76 2.08 8.49
C ASP A 54 -11.12 1.13 9.52
N TRP A 55 -9.87 0.73 9.29
CA TRP A 55 -9.16 -0.23 10.16
C TRP A 55 -8.78 0.35 11.51
N CYS A 56 -8.24 1.58 11.53
CA CYS A 56 -7.77 2.22 12.76
C CYS A 56 -8.87 3.06 13.45
N GLY A 57 -9.90 3.45 12.71
CA GLY A 57 -10.81 4.53 13.11
C GLY A 57 -10.18 5.91 12.91
N LEU A 58 -11.02 6.94 13.02
CA LEU A 58 -10.62 8.35 12.93
C LEU A 58 -11.02 9.11 14.19
N GLU A 59 -10.21 10.08 14.58
CA GLU A 59 -10.57 11.06 15.60
C GLU A 59 -11.45 12.17 15.01
N PRO A 60 -12.33 12.80 15.81
CA PRO A 60 -13.07 13.97 15.37
C PRO A 60 -12.11 15.10 14.94
N ILE A 61 -12.49 15.83 13.90
CA ILE A 61 -11.77 17.04 13.53
C ILE A 61 -12.05 18.09 14.60
N GLU A 62 -11.02 18.50 15.35
CA GLU A 62 -11.12 19.72 16.15
C GLU A 62 -11.31 20.91 15.20
N ALA A 63 -12.40 21.65 15.38
CA ALA A 63 -12.61 22.88 14.64
C ALA A 63 -11.45 23.83 14.97
N LYS A 64 -10.70 24.26 13.95
CA LYS A 64 -9.77 25.37 14.11
C LYS A 64 -10.56 26.60 14.58
N PRO A 65 -10.03 27.39 15.54
CA PRO A 65 -10.67 28.63 15.97
C PRO A 65 -10.83 29.63 14.82
#